data_AF-A0A968X7Z7-F1
#
_entry.id   AF-A0A968X7Z7-F1
#
_cell.length_a   1.000
_cell.length_b   1.000
_cell.length_c   1.000
_cell.angle_alpha   90.00
_cell.angle_beta   90.00
_cell.angle_gamma   90.00
#
_symmetry.space_group_name_H-M   'P 1'
#
loop_
_entity.id
_entity.type
_entity.pdbx_description
1 polymer ?
#
loop_
_entity_poly.entity_id
_entity_poly.type
_entity_poly.pdbx_seq_one_letter_code
_entity_poly.pdbx_strand_id
1 'polypeptide(L)'
;MEDRLAQWGGALAVTKYEQHHNKRYLGKPAYVRAYNAAKTSVLSAQVNYYGLTEPAPGQPSSTWLTWLGTQDDFPQTDVDYSGLFMKRTETSVDGLGNPLSIYEHGYWNLTGDERSTHRGYVHNWNNWVVSKLAWENVYVGITTNVGGSAFRTQTILNYDGNPNYWDTPTLGQLTKAGRGNSGVGGSQWAVHDFAYDGAGNLTSIIDRAATKARPATTTPP
;
A
#
# COMPACT_ATOMS: atom_id res chain seq x y z
N MET A 1 34.28 11.11 18.72
CA MET A 1 33.78 10.50 17.47
C MET A 1 34.09 9.02 17.60
N GLU A 2 33.24 8.30 18.30
CA GLU A 2 33.19 6.83 18.40
C GLU A 2 31.97 6.47 19.26
N ASP A 3 31.21 5.51 18.74
CA ASP A 3 30.15 4.70 19.34
C ASP A 3 29.19 5.32 20.38
N ARG A 4 27.97 5.61 19.89
CA ARG A 4 26.73 5.31 20.64
C ARG A 4 25.74 4.50 19.81
N LEU A 5 26.23 3.50 19.07
CA LEU A 5 25.43 2.31 18.77
C LEU A 5 25.31 1.47 20.06
N ALA A 6 24.61 2.03 21.06
CA ALA A 6 24.24 1.28 22.25
C ALA A 6 23.06 0.37 21.88
N GLN A 7 23.41 -0.85 21.50
CA GLN A 7 22.85 -2.07 22.07
C GLN A 7 21.32 -2.13 22.11
N TRP A 8 20.74 -2.66 21.04
CA TRP A 8 19.38 -3.23 21.02
C TRP A 8 19.34 -4.56 21.80
N GLY A 9 19.76 -4.54 23.06
CA GLY A 9 19.75 -5.66 23.99
C GLY A 9 18.97 -5.30 25.24
N GLY A 10 17.65 -5.48 25.21
CA GLY A 10 16.74 -5.30 26.35
C GLY A 10 15.50 -4.49 25.95
N ALA A 11 14.25 -4.95 26.09
CA ALA A 11 13.67 -6.03 26.87
C ALA A 11 12.66 -6.81 26.01
N LEU A 12 12.39 -8.08 26.37
CA LEU A 12 11.27 -8.84 25.81
C LEU A 12 9.97 -8.04 25.99
N ALA A 13 9.46 -7.43 24.93
CA ALA A 13 8.20 -6.71 24.97
C ALA A 13 7.04 -7.71 24.93
N VAL A 14 6.10 -7.60 25.86
CA VAL A 14 4.89 -8.42 25.83
C VAL A 14 3.87 -7.72 24.94
N THR A 15 3.42 -8.37 23.88
CA THR A 15 2.37 -7.83 23.00
C THR A 15 1.02 -8.44 23.36
N LYS A 16 0.00 -7.58 23.55
CA LYS A 16 -1.39 -7.99 23.73
C LYS A 16 -2.20 -7.61 22.50
N TYR A 17 -3.03 -8.54 22.04
CA TYR A 17 -4.00 -8.34 20.97
C TYR A 17 -5.40 -8.44 21.55
N GLU A 18 -6.23 -7.45 21.28
CA GLU A 18 -7.67 -7.53 21.50
C GLU A 18 -8.35 -7.55 20.13
N GLN A 19 -9.12 -8.60 19.86
CA GLN A 19 -9.76 -8.79 18.56
C GLN A 19 -11.16 -8.18 18.55
N HIS A 20 -11.59 -7.72 17.38
CA HIS A 20 -13.00 -7.42 17.17
C HIS A 20 -13.82 -8.70 17.28
N HIS A 21 -14.78 -8.74 18.20
CA HIS A 21 -15.70 -9.89 18.35
C HIS A 21 -16.77 -9.95 17.25
N ASN A 22 -16.88 -8.90 16.43
CA ASN A 22 -17.82 -8.85 15.32
C ASN A 22 -17.29 -9.67 14.13
N LYS A 23 -18.05 -10.69 13.73
CA LYS A 23 -17.73 -11.61 12.61
C LYS A 23 -17.46 -10.87 11.29
N ARG A 24 -18.02 -9.66 11.11
CA ARG A 24 -17.80 -8.80 9.92
C ARG A 24 -16.34 -8.39 9.72
N TYR A 25 -15.55 -8.37 10.79
CA TYR A 25 -14.13 -7.96 10.73
C TYR A 25 -13.18 -9.16 10.80
N LEU A 26 -13.67 -10.40 10.61
CA LEU A 26 -12.87 -11.61 10.39
C LEU A 26 -11.71 -11.82 11.38
N GLY A 27 -11.90 -11.48 12.66
CA GLY A 27 -10.89 -11.65 13.71
C GLY A 27 -9.73 -10.63 13.66
N LYS A 28 -9.87 -9.54 12.92
CA LYS A 28 -8.88 -8.46 12.89
C LYS A 28 -8.72 -7.83 14.29
N PRO A 29 -7.48 -7.46 14.68
CA PRO A 29 -7.22 -6.84 15.98
C PRO A 29 -7.88 -5.46 16.04
N ALA A 30 -8.67 -5.21 17.09
CA ALA A 30 -9.20 -3.89 17.43
C ALA A 30 -8.15 -3.02 18.13
N TYR A 31 -7.37 -3.64 19.03
CA TYR A 31 -6.30 -2.98 19.76
C TYR A 31 -5.06 -3.87 19.78
N VAL A 32 -3.90 -3.25 19.58
CA VAL A 32 -2.60 -3.87 19.82
C VAL A 32 -1.83 -2.99 20.80
N ARG A 33 -1.31 -3.57 21.87
CA ARG A 33 -0.48 -2.85 22.85
C ARG A 33 0.79 -3.62 23.12
N ALA A 34 1.93 -2.96 22.98
CA ALA A 34 3.21 -3.50 23.41
C ALA A 34 3.55 -2.93 24.80
N TYR A 35 3.91 -3.81 25.72
CA TYR A 35 4.32 -3.44 27.07
C TYR A 35 5.80 -3.73 27.28
N ASN A 36 6.38 -3.08 28.29
CA ASN A 36 7.66 -3.52 28.84
C ASN A 36 7.56 -4.98 29.34
N ALA A 37 8.70 -5.63 29.58
CA ALA A 37 8.75 -7.04 30.01
C ALA A 37 7.94 -7.31 31.30
N ALA A 38 7.87 -6.31 32.19
CA ALA A 38 7.12 -6.38 33.44
C ALA A 38 5.59 -6.19 33.27
N LYS A 39 5.11 -5.85 32.07
CA LYS A 39 3.71 -5.48 31.76
C LYS A 39 3.18 -4.29 32.56
N THR A 40 4.06 -3.45 33.09
CA THR A 40 3.71 -2.29 33.93
C THR A 40 3.57 -0.99 33.14
N SER A 41 4.12 -0.91 31.93
CA SER A 41 4.07 0.29 31.10
C SER A 41 3.88 -0.06 29.63
N VAL A 42 3.01 0.69 28.96
CA VAL A 42 2.78 0.59 27.51
C VAL A 42 3.89 1.35 26.78
N LEU A 43 4.57 0.66 25.87
CA LEU A 43 5.63 1.21 25.03
C LEU A 43 5.08 1.72 23.69
N SER A 44 4.05 1.05 23.17
CA SER A 44 3.31 1.49 21.99
C SER A 44 1.87 0.98 22.01
N ALA A 45 0.97 1.71 21.38
CA ALA A 45 -0.41 1.32 21.20
C ALA A 45 -0.87 1.60 19.76
N GLN A 46 -1.71 0.70 19.27
CA GLN A 46 -2.36 0.80 17.97
C GLN A 46 -3.86 0.56 18.17
N VAL A 47 -4.67 1.42 17.55
CA VAL A 47 -6.14 1.28 17.52
C VAL A 47 -6.59 1.11 16.08
N ASN A 48 -7.43 0.11 15.82
CA ASN A 48 -7.97 -0.17 14.49
C ASN A 48 -9.50 -0.04 14.48
N TYR A 49 -9.98 0.90 13.67
CA TYR A 49 -11.39 1.10 13.37
C TYR A 49 -11.73 0.49 12.02
N TYR A 50 -12.89 -0.15 11.91
CA TYR A 50 -13.37 -0.73 10.66
C TYR A 50 -14.80 -0.28 10.36
N GLY A 51 -15.00 0.41 9.24
CA GLY A 51 -16.31 0.77 8.70
C GLY A 51 -16.65 -0.06 7.47
N LEU A 52 -17.93 -0.40 7.30
CA LEU A 52 -18.46 -0.91 6.03
C LEU A 52 -19.08 0.27 5.28
N THR A 53 -18.70 0.47 4.02
CA THR A 53 -19.43 1.37 3.13
C THR A 53 -20.32 0.51 2.24
N GLU A 54 -21.64 0.64 2.37
CA GLU A 54 -22.58 -0.01 1.44
C GLU A 54 -22.39 0.55 0.02
N PRO A 55 -22.65 -0.24 -1.05
CA PRO A 55 -22.39 0.19 -2.41
C PRO A 55 -23.11 1.50 -2.76
N ALA A 56 -22.44 2.35 -3.53
CA ALA A 56 -23.02 3.58 -4.05
C ALA A 56 -24.33 3.29 -4.82
N PRO A 57 -25.35 4.17 -4.77
CA PRO A 57 -26.59 3.97 -5.50
C PRO A 57 -26.33 3.67 -6.98
N GLY A 58 -26.73 2.46 -7.43
CA GLY A 58 -26.59 2.01 -8.82
C GLY A 58 -25.49 0.98 -9.11
N GLN A 59 -24.68 0.56 -8.12
CA GLN A 59 -23.77 -0.58 -8.28
C GLN A 59 -24.51 -1.91 -8.01
N PRO A 60 -24.25 -2.99 -8.78
CA PRO A 60 -24.94 -4.27 -8.59
C PRO A 60 -24.63 -4.88 -7.22
N SER A 61 -25.61 -5.51 -6.59
CA SER A 61 -25.53 -6.12 -5.24
C SER A 61 -24.48 -7.24 -5.08
N SER A 62 -23.74 -7.57 -6.15
CA SER A 62 -22.66 -8.54 -6.19
C SER A 62 -21.26 -7.91 -6.12
N THR A 63 -21.12 -6.59 -6.07
CA THR A 63 -19.82 -5.94 -5.83
C THR A 63 -19.46 -6.08 -4.36
N TRP A 64 -18.40 -6.85 -4.11
CA TRP A 64 -17.89 -7.19 -2.81
C TRP A 64 -17.73 -5.97 -1.89
N LEU A 65 -18.12 -6.15 -0.62
CA LEU A 65 -18.03 -5.17 0.47
C LEU A 65 -16.68 -4.44 0.43
N THR A 66 -16.69 -3.13 0.21
CA THR A 66 -15.52 -2.29 0.49
C THR A 66 -15.55 -1.95 1.98
N TRP A 67 -14.43 -2.17 2.67
CA TRP A 67 -14.28 -1.72 4.06
C TRP A 67 -13.24 -0.60 4.13
N LEU A 68 -13.47 0.30 5.07
CA LEU A 68 -12.52 1.33 5.48
C LEU A 68 -11.89 0.87 6.78
N GLY A 69 -10.57 0.72 6.80
CA GLY A 69 -9.79 0.48 8.00
C GLY A 69 -9.02 1.74 8.37
N THR A 70 -9.16 2.23 9.59
CA THR A 70 -8.34 3.32 10.14
C THR A 70 -7.45 2.76 11.23
N GLN A 71 -6.14 2.93 11.09
CA GLN A 71 -5.14 2.57 12.08
C GLN A 71 -4.54 3.84 12.66
N ASP A 72 -4.65 4.02 13.98
CA ASP A 72 -4.00 5.09 14.73
C ASP A 72 -2.85 4.51 15.55
N ASP A 73 -1.62 5.00 15.32
CA ASP A 73 -0.41 4.59 16.03
C ASP A 73 0.07 5.70 16.99
N PHE A 74 0.27 5.32 18.25
CA PHE A 74 0.65 6.23 19.33
C PHE A 74 2.09 5.94 19.81
N PRO A 75 3.00 6.94 19.76
CA PRO A 75 4.41 6.73 20.08
C PRO A 75 4.70 6.56 21.59
N GLN A 76 3.76 6.83 22.52
CA GLN A 76 3.96 6.56 23.95
C GLN A 76 2.66 6.58 24.81
N THR A 77 2.63 5.67 25.79
CA THR A 77 1.82 5.55 27.03
C THR A 77 0.33 5.88 27.11
N ASP A 78 -0.25 6.81 26.36
CA ASP A 78 -1.67 7.18 26.53
C ASP A 78 -2.46 7.18 25.22
N VAL A 79 -3.65 6.56 25.26
CA VAL A 79 -4.65 6.61 24.18
C VAL A 79 -5.50 7.87 24.39
N ASP A 80 -4.86 9.04 24.43
CA ASP A 80 -5.55 10.31 24.64
C ASP A 80 -5.55 11.16 23.37
N TYR A 81 -6.72 11.33 22.75
CA TYR A 81 -6.84 12.03 21.47
C TYR A 81 -6.58 13.54 21.58
N SER A 82 -6.53 14.11 22.80
CA SER A 82 -6.24 15.52 22.99
C SER A 82 -4.72 15.81 22.99
N GLY A 83 -4.22 16.39 21.91
CA GLY A 83 -2.87 16.99 21.87
C GLY A 83 -1.72 16.05 21.49
N LEU A 84 -2.00 14.82 21.06
CA LEU A 84 -0.96 13.84 20.72
C LEU A 84 -0.49 13.87 19.26
N PHE A 85 0.81 13.63 19.12
CA PHE A 85 1.51 13.25 17.89
C PHE A 85 1.15 11.80 17.51
N MET A 86 0.03 11.60 16.81
CA MET A 86 -0.36 10.27 16.32
C MET A 86 -0.13 10.13 14.82
N LYS A 87 0.27 8.95 14.39
CA LYS A 87 0.23 8.57 12.96
C LYS A 87 -1.13 7.97 12.66
N ARG A 88 -1.66 8.26 11.47
CA ARG A 88 -2.88 7.61 10.99
C ARG A 88 -2.67 6.99 9.62
N THR A 89 -3.16 5.78 9.45
CA THR A 89 -3.30 5.13 8.14
C THR A 89 -4.77 4.81 7.89
N GLU A 90 -5.35 5.36 6.83
CA GLU A 90 -6.69 5.01 6.37
C GLU A 90 -6.59 4.16 5.12
N THR A 91 -7.18 2.98 5.11
CA THR A 91 -7.12 2.03 4.01
C THR A 91 -8.53 1.68 3.55
N SER A 92 -8.84 1.92 2.29
CA SER A 92 -9.97 1.30 1.62
C SER A 92 -9.51 0.00 0.96
N VAL A 93 -10.39 -0.99 0.90
CA VAL A 93 -10.10 -2.24 0.21
C VAL A 93 -11.26 -2.66 -0.69
N ASP A 94 -11.00 -3.52 -1.66
CA ASP A 94 -12.04 -4.30 -2.34
C ASP A 94 -12.51 -5.45 -1.43
N GLY A 95 -13.58 -6.15 -1.80
CA GLY A 95 -14.05 -7.25 -0.96
C GLY A 95 -13.35 -8.61 -1.18
N LEU A 96 -12.21 -8.63 -1.90
CA LEU A 96 -11.17 -9.65 -1.70
C LEU A 96 -10.16 -9.23 -0.61
N GLY A 97 -10.28 -8.02 -0.09
CA GLY A 97 -9.40 -7.45 0.91
C GLY A 97 -8.14 -6.80 0.34
N ASN A 98 -8.12 -6.52 -0.96
CA ASN A 98 -6.99 -5.84 -1.59
C ASN A 98 -7.07 -4.34 -1.33
N PRO A 99 -6.01 -3.69 -0.82
CA PRO A 99 -5.99 -2.24 -0.60
C PRO A 99 -6.15 -1.45 -1.90
N LEU A 100 -7.22 -0.66 -2.01
CA LEU A 100 -7.49 0.20 -3.17
C LEU A 100 -6.90 1.59 -2.99
N SER A 101 -7.06 2.18 -1.81
CA SER A 101 -6.46 3.47 -1.44
C SER A 101 -5.91 3.42 -0.03
N ILE A 102 -4.75 4.03 0.19
CA ILE A 102 -4.08 4.13 1.47
C ILE A 102 -3.70 5.60 1.67
N TYR A 103 -4.18 6.21 2.75
CA TYR A 103 -3.89 7.57 3.16
C TYR A 103 -3.05 7.52 4.44
N GLU A 104 -1.81 7.98 4.36
CA GLU A 104 -0.86 7.94 5.47
C GLU A 104 -0.59 9.37 5.94
N HIS A 105 -0.83 9.60 7.22
CA HIS A 105 -0.58 10.84 7.92
C HIS A 105 0.59 10.63 8.88
N GLY A 106 1.66 11.41 8.73
CA GLY A 106 2.85 11.26 9.57
C GLY A 106 2.61 11.78 10.99
N TYR A 107 2.07 12.98 11.14
CA TYR A 107 1.40 13.41 12.36
C TYR A 107 0.02 13.92 11.99
N TRP A 108 -1.04 13.26 12.45
CA TRP A 108 -2.41 13.53 12.04
C TRP A 108 -2.85 14.99 12.22
N ASN A 109 -2.30 15.68 13.22
CA ASN A 109 -2.59 17.08 13.52
C ASN A 109 -1.61 18.08 12.85
N LEU A 110 -0.64 17.59 12.08
CA LEU A 110 0.30 18.41 11.30
C LEU A 110 0.11 18.11 9.82
N THR A 111 0.45 19.10 8.99
CA THR A 111 0.36 18.97 7.53
C THR A 111 1.74 19.02 6.89
N GLY A 112 1.90 18.34 5.77
CA GLY A 112 3.11 18.38 4.93
C GLY A 112 3.97 17.10 4.97
N ASP A 113 3.58 16.11 5.76
CA ASP A 113 4.23 14.80 5.83
C ASP A 113 3.35 13.64 5.35
N GLU A 114 2.24 13.96 4.68
CA GLU A 114 1.27 12.97 4.23
C GLU A 114 1.64 12.34 2.88
N ARG A 115 1.17 11.11 2.70
CA ARG A 115 1.31 10.35 1.47
C ARG A 115 0.00 9.65 1.17
N SER A 116 -0.34 9.56 -0.12
CA SER A 116 -1.44 8.70 -0.57
C SER A 116 -0.97 7.72 -1.62
N THR A 117 -1.46 6.49 -1.50
CA THR A 117 -1.16 5.37 -2.40
C THR A 117 -2.47 4.82 -2.94
N HIS A 118 -2.56 4.65 -4.26
CA HIS A 118 -3.73 4.08 -4.93
C HIS A 118 -3.30 2.87 -5.74
N ARG A 119 -4.13 1.84 -5.76
CA ARG A 119 -3.81 0.57 -6.41
C ARG A 119 -4.99 0.03 -7.20
N GLY A 120 -4.67 -0.72 -8.24
CA GLY A 120 -5.64 -1.54 -8.96
C GLY A 120 -5.11 -2.95 -9.16
N TYR A 121 -6.04 -3.90 -9.25
CA TYR A 121 -5.74 -5.32 -9.31
C TYR A 121 -6.40 -5.96 -10.54
N VAL A 122 -5.77 -7.00 -11.07
CA VAL A 122 -6.34 -7.91 -12.08
C VAL A 122 -6.60 -9.28 -11.47
N HIS A 123 -7.56 -9.99 -12.06
CA HIS A 123 -8.02 -11.29 -11.58
C HIS A 123 -8.39 -12.21 -12.74
N ASN A 124 -8.26 -13.51 -12.52
CA ASN A 124 -8.86 -14.56 -13.33
C ASN A 124 -9.57 -15.56 -12.41
N TRP A 125 -10.90 -15.48 -12.39
CA TRP A 125 -11.74 -16.32 -11.53
C TRP A 125 -11.77 -17.78 -11.97
N ASN A 126 -11.55 -18.07 -13.26
CA ASN A 126 -11.58 -19.44 -13.78
C ASN A 126 -10.33 -20.22 -13.32
N ASN A 127 -9.19 -19.54 -13.21
CA ASN A 127 -7.92 -20.15 -12.80
C ASN A 127 -7.54 -19.82 -11.34
N TRP A 128 -8.45 -19.22 -10.58
CA TRP A 128 -8.21 -18.78 -9.19
C TRP A 128 -6.98 -17.89 -9.00
N VAL A 129 -6.63 -17.11 -10.03
CA VAL A 129 -5.59 -16.09 -9.96
C VAL A 129 -6.23 -14.81 -9.45
N VAL A 130 -6.17 -14.59 -8.14
CA VAL A 130 -6.78 -13.42 -7.48
C VAL A 130 -5.70 -12.47 -6.95
N SER A 131 -6.09 -11.22 -6.67
CA SER A 131 -5.25 -10.24 -5.95
C SER A 131 -3.91 -9.92 -6.60
N LYS A 132 -3.82 -9.97 -7.95
CA LYS A 132 -2.60 -9.57 -8.67
C LYS A 132 -2.57 -8.06 -8.85
N LEU A 133 -1.60 -7.39 -8.24
CA LEU A 133 -1.43 -5.95 -8.34
C LEU A 133 -1.11 -5.56 -9.79
N ALA A 134 -1.94 -4.75 -10.42
CA ALA A 134 -1.78 -4.32 -11.80
C ALA A 134 -1.06 -2.98 -11.90
N TRP A 135 -1.38 -2.06 -10.99
CA TRP A 135 -0.73 -0.76 -10.89
C TRP A 135 -0.77 -0.20 -9.48
N GLU A 136 0.19 0.67 -9.18
CA GLU A 136 0.26 1.45 -7.94
C GLU A 136 0.67 2.88 -8.27
N ASN A 137 -0.04 3.87 -7.73
CA ASN A 137 0.27 5.29 -7.85
C ASN A 137 0.54 5.88 -6.47
N VAL A 138 1.62 6.65 -6.34
CA VAL A 138 2.04 7.29 -5.09
C VAL A 138 2.07 8.80 -5.26
N TYR A 139 1.49 9.50 -4.30
CA TYR A 139 1.36 10.96 -4.26
C TYR A 139 1.90 11.50 -2.94
N VAL A 140 2.43 12.73 -2.99
CA VAL A 140 2.61 13.54 -1.78
C VAL A 140 1.27 14.18 -1.43
N GLY A 141 0.93 14.17 -0.14
CA GLY A 141 -0.35 14.66 0.36
C GLY A 141 -1.48 13.62 0.28
N ILE A 142 -2.61 13.98 0.88
CA ILE A 142 -3.85 13.22 0.82
C ILE A 142 -4.65 13.67 -0.40
N THR A 143 -4.61 12.87 -1.46
CA THR A 143 -5.31 13.15 -2.71
C THR A 143 -5.90 11.87 -3.30
N THR A 144 -6.95 12.01 -4.08
CA THR A 144 -7.51 10.91 -4.86
C THR A 144 -6.61 10.57 -6.05
N ASN A 145 -6.91 9.49 -6.77
CA ASN A 145 -6.13 9.04 -7.92
C ASN A 145 -6.32 9.94 -9.17
N VAL A 146 -5.83 11.19 -9.12
CA VAL A 146 -6.12 12.23 -10.13
C VAL A 146 -4.90 12.69 -10.94
N GLY A 147 -3.70 12.26 -10.59
CA GLY A 147 -2.45 12.74 -11.22
C GLY A 147 -2.04 14.13 -10.69
N GLY A 148 -1.40 14.96 -11.54
CA GLY A 148 -1.02 16.34 -11.20
C GLY A 148 0.30 16.48 -10.44
N SER A 149 0.56 17.67 -9.88
CA SER A 149 1.83 18.03 -9.24
C SER A 149 2.17 17.24 -7.98
N ALA A 150 1.14 16.68 -7.32
CA ALA A 150 1.28 15.79 -6.18
C ALA A 150 1.81 14.40 -6.56
N PHE A 151 1.62 13.98 -7.81
CA PHE A 151 2.02 12.66 -8.29
C PHE A 151 3.53 12.49 -8.26
N ARG A 152 4.00 11.38 -7.69
CA ARG A 152 5.42 11.08 -7.54
C ARG A 152 5.86 9.89 -8.35
N THR A 153 5.10 8.80 -8.28
CA THR A 153 5.48 7.57 -8.96
C THR A 153 4.27 6.75 -9.35
N GLN A 154 4.43 6.02 -10.45
CA GLN A 154 3.57 4.91 -10.81
C GLN A 154 4.42 3.66 -10.99
N THR A 155 3.89 2.54 -10.54
CA THR A 155 4.36 1.20 -10.87
C THR A 155 3.28 0.51 -11.69
N ILE A 156 3.65 -0.10 -12.81
CA ILE A 156 2.76 -0.91 -13.66
C ILE A 156 3.32 -2.32 -13.73
N LEU A 157 2.45 -3.32 -13.60
CA LEU A 157 2.80 -4.73 -13.54
C LEU A 157 2.00 -5.48 -14.60
N ASN A 158 2.69 -6.19 -15.49
CA ASN A 158 2.11 -7.03 -16.52
C ASN A 158 2.38 -8.50 -16.22
N TYR A 159 1.40 -9.34 -16.50
CA TYR A 159 1.45 -10.76 -16.18
C TYR A 159 1.35 -11.63 -17.43
N ASP A 160 2.00 -12.80 -17.40
CA ASP A 160 1.91 -13.87 -18.39
C ASP A 160 2.22 -13.42 -19.85
N GLY A 161 3.09 -12.40 -19.99
CA GLY A 161 3.45 -11.84 -21.29
C GLY A 161 2.42 -10.87 -21.86
N ASN A 162 1.34 -10.57 -21.13
CA ASN A 162 0.30 -9.66 -21.61
C ASN A 162 0.85 -8.24 -21.81
N PRO A 163 0.53 -7.58 -22.94
CA PRO A 163 1.02 -6.24 -23.23
C PRO A 163 0.38 -5.17 -22.33
N ASN A 164 -0.84 -5.39 -21.83
CA ASN A 164 -1.52 -4.45 -20.94
C ASN A 164 -1.61 -4.99 -19.52
N TYR A 165 -1.53 -4.08 -18.55
CA TYR A 165 -1.59 -4.43 -17.12
C TYR A 165 -3.00 -4.77 -16.63
N TRP A 166 -4.04 -4.42 -17.41
CA TRP A 166 -5.43 -4.76 -17.12
C TRP A 166 -5.88 -6.08 -17.76
N ASP A 167 -5.02 -6.70 -18.58
CA ASP A 167 -5.36 -7.97 -19.23
C ASP A 167 -5.42 -9.09 -18.17
N THR A 168 -6.41 -9.98 -18.32
CA THR A 168 -6.63 -11.09 -17.39
C THR A 168 -5.46 -12.08 -17.44
N PRO A 169 -4.76 -12.35 -16.33
CA PRO A 169 -3.66 -13.32 -16.31
C PRO A 169 -4.18 -14.77 -16.40
N THR A 170 -3.42 -15.65 -17.02
CA THR A 170 -3.70 -17.09 -17.05
C THR A 170 -3.07 -17.83 -15.86
N LEU A 171 -1.81 -17.52 -15.54
CA LEU A 171 -1.02 -18.13 -14.46
C LEU A 171 -0.67 -17.11 -13.36
N GLY A 172 -0.65 -15.82 -13.69
CA GLY A 172 -0.32 -14.75 -12.77
C GLY A 172 1.19 -14.64 -12.49
N GLN A 173 2.03 -15.03 -13.46
CA GLN A 173 3.47 -14.84 -13.45
C GLN A 173 3.79 -13.41 -13.87
N LEU A 174 4.51 -12.66 -13.04
CA LEU A 174 4.85 -11.26 -13.34
C LEU A 174 5.91 -11.24 -14.43
N THR A 175 5.60 -10.76 -15.64
CA THR A 175 6.54 -10.76 -16.77
C THR A 175 7.17 -9.40 -17.04
N LYS A 176 6.56 -8.31 -16.56
CA LYS A 176 7.14 -6.97 -16.68
C LYS A 176 6.71 -6.06 -15.52
N ALA A 177 7.66 -5.32 -14.96
CA ALA A 177 7.41 -4.28 -13.97
C ALA A 177 8.04 -2.96 -14.44
N GLY A 178 7.23 -1.94 -14.62
CA GLY A 178 7.66 -0.61 -15.04
C GLY A 178 7.43 0.44 -13.96
N ARG A 179 8.40 1.33 -13.73
CA ARG A 179 8.29 2.46 -12.80
C ARG A 179 8.44 3.78 -13.52
N GLY A 180 7.51 4.71 -13.26
CA GLY A 180 7.28 5.95 -13.99
C GLY A 180 7.00 7.14 -13.08
N ASN A 181 7.07 8.37 -13.61
CA ASN A 181 6.53 9.56 -12.93
C ASN A 181 5.70 10.47 -13.86
N SER A 182 5.32 9.97 -15.04
CA SER A 182 4.61 10.76 -16.07
C SER A 182 3.07 10.62 -16.04
N GLY A 183 2.49 10.25 -14.90
CA GLY A 183 1.05 10.00 -14.74
C GLY A 183 0.61 8.60 -15.21
N VAL A 184 -0.70 8.36 -15.21
CA VAL A 184 -1.30 7.05 -15.52
C VAL A 184 -1.01 6.66 -16.98
N GLY A 185 -0.23 5.60 -17.18
CA GLY A 185 0.16 5.13 -18.51
C GLY A 185 1.29 5.93 -19.17
N GLY A 186 1.95 6.82 -18.42
CA GLY A 186 3.05 7.65 -18.91
C GLY A 186 4.40 6.92 -19.00
N SER A 187 5.41 7.62 -19.52
CA SER A 187 6.77 7.11 -19.67
C SER A 187 7.35 6.54 -18.37
N GLN A 188 7.90 5.33 -18.49
CA GLN A 188 8.64 4.65 -17.43
C GLN A 188 10.11 5.09 -17.51
N TRP A 189 10.82 5.11 -16.37
CA TRP A 189 12.27 5.39 -16.30
C TRP A 189 13.07 4.16 -15.86
N ALA A 190 12.40 3.15 -15.29
CA ALA A 190 12.96 1.83 -15.02
C ALA A 190 11.95 0.76 -15.43
N VAL A 191 12.42 -0.28 -16.11
CA VAL A 191 11.62 -1.43 -16.53
C VAL A 191 12.40 -2.72 -16.27
N HIS A 192 11.75 -3.68 -15.65
CA HIS A 192 12.26 -5.03 -15.44
C HIS A 192 11.41 -6.00 -16.23
N ASP A 193 12.04 -6.88 -17.00
CA ASP A 193 11.36 -8.00 -17.64
C ASP A 193 11.79 -9.30 -16.97
N PHE A 194 10.83 -10.21 -16.81
CA PHE A 194 11.01 -11.48 -16.13
C PHE A 194 10.64 -12.62 -17.08
N ALA A 195 11.47 -13.65 -17.14
CA ALA A 195 11.18 -14.87 -17.89
C ALA A 195 11.09 -16.07 -16.95
N TYR A 196 10.25 -17.03 -17.33
CA TYR A 196 10.01 -18.26 -16.57
C TYR A 196 10.20 -19.48 -17.47
N ASP A 197 10.55 -20.61 -16.87
CA ASP A 197 10.48 -21.92 -17.54
C ASP A 197 9.03 -22.45 -17.58
N GLY A 198 8.82 -23.60 -18.24
CA GLY A 198 7.51 -24.24 -18.34
C GLY A 198 6.94 -24.76 -17.01
N ALA A 199 7.75 -24.83 -15.95
CA ALA A 199 7.30 -25.17 -14.60
C ALA A 199 6.98 -23.92 -13.76
N GLY A 200 7.22 -22.73 -14.30
CA GLY A 200 6.99 -21.45 -13.64
C GLY A 200 8.12 -20.99 -12.72
N ASN A 201 9.32 -21.58 -12.83
CA ASN A 201 10.50 -21.07 -12.14
C ASN A 201 11.07 -19.87 -12.89
N LEU A 202 11.45 -18.83 -12.15
CA LEU A 202 12.10 -17.65 -12.73
C LEU A 202 13.46 -18.04 -13.32
N THR A 203 13.69 -17.72 -14.59
CA THR A 203 14.91 -18.06 -15.32
C THR A 203 15.77 -16.85 -15.68
N SER A 204 15.18 -15.66 -15.80
CA SER A 204 15.93 -14.44 -16.05
C SER A 204 15.22 -13.18 -15.58
N ILE A 205 16.03 -12.15 -15.32
CA ILE A 205 15.61 -10.77 -15.09
C ILE A 205 16.44 -9.89 -16.01
N ILE A 206 15.78 -9.02 -16.77
CA ILE A 206 16.44 -8.03 -17.64
C ILE A 206 16.06 -6.64 -17.15
N ASP A 207 17.07 -5.87 -16.76
CA ASP A 207 16.91 -4.49 -16.31
C ASP A 207 17.11 -3.54 -17.49
N ARG A 208 16.08 -2.75 -17.81
CA ARG A 208 16.10 -1.72 -18.83
C ARG A 208 15.95 -0.35 -18.19
N ALA A 209 16.95 0.51 -18.38
CA ALA A 209 16.73 1.94 -18.23
C ALA A 209 15.76 2.37 -19.34
N ALA A 210 14.60 2.90 -18.97
CA ALA A 210 13.69 3.40 -19.98
C ALA A 210 14.14 4.81 -20.43
N THR A 211 14.02 5.05 -21.73
CA THR A 211 14.45 6.30 -22.38
C THR A 211 13.70 7.47 -21.76
N LYS A 212 14.38 8.23 -20.88
CA LYS A 212 13.89 9.54 -20.46
C LYS A 212 13.86 10.39 -21.73
N ALA A 213 12.69 10.63 -22.32
CA ALA A 213 12.56 11.62 -23.38
C ALA A 213 12.98 12.96 -22.76
N ARG A 214 14.23 13.36 -23.02
CA ARG A 214 14.76 14.65 -22.62
C ARG A 214 13.92 15.70 -23.35
N PRO A 215 13.36 16.72 -22.67
CA PRO A 215 12.73 17.83 -23.37
C PRO A 215 13.78 18.41 -24.32
N ALA A 216 13.42 18.56 -25.59
CA ALA A 216 14.28 19.23 -26.56
C ALA A 216 14.58 20.63 -26.01
N THR A 217 15.84 20.88 -25.66
CA THR A 217 16.29 22.25 -25.40
C THR A 217 16.30 22.95 -26.75
N THR A 218 15.24 23.66 -27.07
CA THR A 218 15.26 24.68 -28.12
C THR A 218 16.17 25.80 -27.63
N THR A 219 17.43 25.80 -28.06
CA THR A 219 18.26 27.00 -27.99
C THR A 219 17.62 28.03 -28.94
N PRO A 220 17.19 29.21 -28.48
CA PRO A 220 16.75 30.26 -29.38
C PRO A 220 17.95 30.82 -30.16
N PRO A 221 17.71 31.40 -31.35
CA PRO A 221 18.76 31.95 -32.22
C PRO A 221 19.53 33.12 -31.61
#